data_AF-A0A9P7T7B8-F1
#
_entry.id   AF-A0A9P7T7B8-F1
#
_cell.length_a   1.000
_cell.length_b   1.000
_cell.length_c   1.000
_cell.angle_alpha   90.00
_cell.angle_beta   90.00
_cell.angle_gamma   90.00
#
_symmetry.space_group_name_H-M   'P 1'
#
loop_
_entity.id
_entity.type
_entity.pdbx_description
1 polymer ?
#
loop_
_entity_poly.entity_id
_entity_poly.type
_entity_poly.pdbx_seq_one_letter_code
_entity_poly.pdbx_strand_id
1 'polypeptide(L)'
;MPTAVKHPSNIGTFDGSCDPERWLRKLRRAFRNANGGHDVDPSFHIPAIDDVLEGEAVAFLKSSTQLKLVVERADAYSASSGDLLALEDALKERCCVTQKRADPCECERGDRPE
;
A
#
# COMPACT_ATOMS: atom_id res chain seq x y z
N MET A 1 1.03 11.53 -24.59
CA MET A 1 0.33 10.27 -24.31
C MET A 1 0.38 10.08 -22.81
N PRO A 2 -0.74 9.89 -22.09
CA PRO A 2 -0.66 9.47 -20.70
C PRO A 2 0.00 8.08 -20.70
N THR A 3 1.18 7.99 -20.10
CA THR A 3 1.92 6.74 -19.99
C THR A 3 1.11 5.82 -19.10
N ALA A 4 0.69 4.66 -19.61
CA ALA A 4 0.00 3.66 -18.80
C ALA A 4 0.91 3.27 -17.64
N VAL A 5 0.48 3.55 -16.41
CA VAL A 5 1.21 3.18 -15.19
C VAL A 5 1.28 1.66 -15.13
N LYS A 6 2.49 1.12 -15.01
CA LYS A 6 2.68 -0.31 -14.83
C LYS A 6 2.53 -0.66 -13.35
N HIS A 7 1.53 -1.48 -13.06
CA HIS A 7 1.35 -2.08 -11.74
C HIS A 7 2.35 -3.25 -11.60
N PRO A 8 3.17 -3.28 -10.53
CA PRO A 8 4.09 -4.39 -10.32
C PRO A 8 3.32 -5.65 -9.94
N SER A 9 3.56 -6.75 -10.65
CA SER A 9 2.89 -8.03 -10.41
C SER A 9 3.27 -8.72 -9.09
N ASN A 10 4.28 -8.21 -8.37
CA ASN A 10 4.94 -8.92 -7.26
C ASN A 10 5.10 -8.05 -6.00
N ILE A 11 4.06 -7.30 -5.64
CA ILE A 11 4.07 -6.43 -4.45
C ILE A 11 3.89 -7.24 -3.15
N GLY A 12 3.26 -8.41 -3.22
CA GLY A 12 2.85 -9.19 -2.05
C GLY A 12 1.71 -8.49 -1.29
N THR A 13 0.75 -9.26 -0.79
CA THR A 13 -0.39 -8.67 -0.08
C THR A 13 0.00 -8.24 1.33
N PHE A 14 -0.75 -7.26 1.87
CA PHE A 14 -0.52 -6.73 3.21
C PHE A 14 -1.77 -6.89 4.06
N ASP A 15 -1.70 -7.82 5.01
CA ASP A 15 -2.81 -8.10 5.93
C ASP A 15 -2.77 -7.27 7.23
N GLY A 16 -1.68 -6.54 7.46
CA GLY A 16 -1.43 -5.80 8.71
C GLY A 16 -0.51 -6.50 9.70
N SER A 17 -0.13 -7.76 9.45
CA SER A 17 0.79 -8.50 10.33
C SER A 17 2.24 -8.02 10.24
N CYS A 18 2.68 -7.46 9.11
CA CYS A 18 4.08 -7.12 8.87
C CYS A 18 4.40 -5.64 9.10
N ASP A 19 5.70 -5.31 9.19
CA ASP A 19 6.14 -3.93 9.35
C ASP A 19 5.65 -3.05 8.17
N PRO A 20 4.75 -2.09 8.42
CA PRO A 20 4.12 -1.28 7.38
C PRO A 20 5.15 -0.42 6.66
N GLU A 21 6.17 0.08 7.34
CA GLU A 21 7.20 0.92 6.71
C GLU A 21 8.06 0.13 5.73
N ARG A 22 8.39 -1.12 6.08
CA ARG A 22 9.15 -2.04 5.24
C ARG A 22 8.35 -2.44 4.01
N TRP A 23 7.06 -2.75 4.18
CA TRP A 23 6.18 -3.10 3.08
C TRP A 23 5.96 -1.90 2.15
N LEU A 24 5.65 -0.71 2.67
CA LEU A 24 5.52 0.52 1.88
C LEU A 24 6.79 0.87 1.11
N ARG A 25 7.98 0.68 1.70
CA ARG A 25 9.26 0.85 0.98
C ARG A 25 9.41 -0.15 -0.17
N LYS A 26 9.02 -1.42 0.03
CA LYS A 26 9.04 -2.44 -1.04
C LYS A 26 8.07 -2.05 -2.16
N LEU A 27 6.85 -1.65 -1.82
CA LEU A 27 5.81 -1.19 -2.75
C LEU A 27 6.31 -0.03 -3.61
N ARG A 28 6.81 1.06 -3.00
CA ARG A 28 7.36 2.21 -3.74
C ARG A 28 8.50 1.80 -4.67
N ARG A 29 9.39 0.91 -4.21
CA ARG A 29 10.50 0.42 -5.03
C ARG A 29 10.00 -0.44 -6.20
N ALA A 30 8.99 -1.27 -5.98
CA ALA A 30 8.37 -2.09 -7.02
C ALA A 30 7.71 -1.21 -8.08
N PHE A 31 6.92 -0.21 -7.68
CA PHE A 31 6.31 0.76 -8.58
C PHE A 31 7.36 1.56 -9.37
N ARG A 32 8.39 2.05 -8.70
CA ARG A 32 9.50 2.74 -9.35
C ARG A 32 10.20 1.87 -10.38
N ASN A 33 10.49 0.61 -10.05
CA ASN A 33 11.13 -0.33 -10.97
C ASN A 33 10.22 -0.67 -12.16
N ALA A 34 8.93 -0.89 -11.92
CA ALA A 34 7.96 -1.18 -12.97
C ALA A 34 7.78 -0.02 -13.96
N ASN A 35 7.97 1.22 -13.50
CA ASN A 35 7.80 2.45 -14.27
C ASN A 35 9.15 3.07 -14.70
N GLY A 36 10.18 2.25 -14.90
CA GLY A 36 11.46 2.69 -15.49
C GLY A 36 12.28 3.63 -14.62
N GLY A 37 12.09 3.61 -13.30
CA GLY A 37 12.79 4.47 -12.35
C GLY A 37 11.97 5.70 -11.90
N HIS A 38 10.77 5.89 -12.44
CA HIS A 38 9.95 7.07 -12.16
C HIS A 38 8.98 6.84 -11.01
N ASP A 39 8.80 7.86 -10.19
CA ASP A 39 7.75 7.87 -9.17
C ASP A 39 6.38 7.97 -9.83
N VAL A 40 5.42 7.25 -9.28
CA VAL A 40 4.09 7.10 -9.86
C VAL A 40 3.14 8.05 -9.16
N ASP A 41 2.23 8.65 -9.94
CA ASP A 41 1.25 9.57 -9.41
C ASP A 41 0.41 8.90 -8.30
N PRO A 42 0.17 9.59 -7.17
CA PRO A 42 -0.55 9.02 -6.04
C PRO A 42 -1.94 8.51 -6.41
N SER A 43 -2.56 9.06 -7.46
CA SER A 43 -3.85 8.60 -7.98
C SER A 43 -3.83 7.16 -8.50
N PHE A 44 -2.66 6.66 -8.92
CA PHE A 44 -2.50 5.25 -9.31
C PHE A 44 -1.90 4.40 -8.19
N HIS A 45 -1.17 5.02 -7.27
CA HIS A 45 -0.50 4.34 -6.17
C HIS A 45 -1.49 3.94 -5.07
N ILE A 46 -2.43 4.82 -4.71
CA ILE A 46 -3.45 4.59 -3.68
C ILE A 46 -4.40 3.42 -4.03
N PRO A 47 -5.02 3.35 -5.21
CA PRO A 47 -5.88 2.21 -5.56
C PRO A 47 -5.08 0.92 -5.67
N ALA A 48 -3.80 1.00 -6.08
CA ALA A 48 -2.93 -0.17 -6.05
C ALA A 48 -2.59 -0.64 -4.64
N ILE A 49 -2.51 0.26 -3.65
CA ILE A 49 -2.43 -0.13 -2.24
C ILE A 49 -3.71 -0.84 -1.85
N ASP A 50 -4.88 -0.24 -2.11
CA ASP A 50 -6.18 -0.82 -1.76
C ASP A 50 -6.36 -2.25 -2.31
N ASP A 51 -5.93 -2.50 -3.55
CA ASP A 51 -6.04 -3.80 -4.23
C ASP A 51 -5.16 -4.90 -3.58
N VAL A 52 -4.00 -4.53 -3.03
CA VAL A 52 -3.06 -5.48 -2.39
C VAL A 52 -3.21 -5.56 -0.87
N LEU A 53 -4.02 -4.68 -0.27
CA LEU A 53 -4.39 -4.84 1.13
C LEU A 53 -5.27 -6.10 1.25
N GLU A 54 -5.09 -6.84 2.34
CA GLU A 54 -5.96 -7.96 2.69
C GLU A 54 -6.31 -7.93 4.19
N GLY A 55 -7.18 -8.85 4.62
CA GLY A 55 -7.43 -9.11 6.04
C GLY A 55 -7.79 -7.88 6.87
N GLU A 56 -7.04 -7.65 7.95
CA GLU A 56 -7.31 -6.58 8.91
C GLU A 56 -6.99 -5.20 8.34
N ALA A 57 -6.00 -5.09 7.44
CA ALA A 57 -5.65 -3.83 6.80
C ALA A 57 -6.77 -3.31 5.88
N VAL A 58 -7.42 -4.19 5.09
CA VAL A 58 -8.62 -3.83 4.31
C VAL A 58 -9.77 -3.45 5.21
N ALA A 59 -10.01 -4.22 6.29
CA ALA A 59 -11.09 -3.93 7.22
C ALA A 59 -10.91 -2.54 7.86
N PHE A 60 -9.67 -2.17 8.19
CA PHE A 60 -9.34 -0.86 8.72
C PHE A 60 -9.56 0.27 7.70
N LEU A 61 -9.11 0.09 6.47
CA LEU A 61 -9.34 1.06 5.39
C LEU A 61 -10.85 1.28 5.19
N LYS A 62 -11.62 0.21 5.13
CA LYS A 62 -13.09 0.26 4.96
C LYS A 62 -13.82 0.84 6.18
N SER A 63 -13.25 0.70 7.37
CA SER A 63 -13.80 1.25 8.62
C SER A 63 -13.54 2.75 8.77
N SER A 64 -12.48 3.28 8.13
CA SER A 64 -12.10 4.69 8.25
C SER A 64 -12.68 5.52 7.11
N THR A 65 -13.64 6.38 7.42
CA THR A 65 -14.26 7.30 6.43
C THR A 65 -13.22 8.17 5.72
N GLN A 66 -12.18 8.61 6.43
CA GLN A 66 -11.11 9.41 5.85
C GLN A 66 -10.31 8.65 4.79
N LEU A 67 -10.00 7.37 5.03
CA LEU A 67 -9.22 6.56 4.08
C LEU A 67 -10.04 6.16 2.86
N LYS A 68 -11.34 5.90 3.05
CA LYS A 68 -12.27 5.75 1.92
C LYS A 68 -12.29 6.97 1.01
N LEU A 69 -12.38 8.17 1.59
CA LEU A 69 -12.34 9.41 0.81
C LEU A 69 -11.01 9.59 0.05
N VAL A 70 -9.90 9.15 0.64
CA VAL A 70 -8.59 9.14 -0.03
C VAL A 70 -8.59 8.22 -1.25
N VAL A 71 -9.13 7.00 -1.11
CA VAL A 71 -9.24 6.05 -2.23
C VAL A 71 -10.19 6.57 -3.32
N GLU A 72 -11.35 7.12 -2.95
CA GLU A 72 -12.29 7.72 -3.90
C GLU A 72 -11.68 8.92 -4.65
N ARG A 73 -10.88 9.76 -3.97
CA ARG A 73 -10.15 10.85 -4.63
C ARG A 73 -9.09 10.34 -5.59
N ALA A 74 -8.44 9.23 -5.26
CA ALA A 74 -7.44 8.62 -6.13
C ALA A 74 -8.08 8.01 -7.38
N ASP A 75 -9.22 7.34 -7.23
CA ASP A 75 -10.03 6.84 -8.36
C ASP A 75 -10.50 8.00 -9.26
N ALA A 76 -10.84 9.15 -8.66
CA ALA A 76 -11.18 10.38 -9.37
C ALA A 76 -9.97 11.17 -9.93
N TYR A 77 -8.76 10.58 -9.95
CA TYR A 77 -7.51 11.24 -10.39
C TYR A 77 -7.21 12.59 -9.72
N SER A 78 -7.72 12.76 -8.50
CA SER A 78 -7.63 14.00 -7.71
C SER A 78 -6.89 13.80 -6.39
N ALA A 79 -6.23 12.66 -6.21
CA ALA A 79 -5.41 12.43 -5.03
C ALA A 79 -4.10 13.20 -5.11
N SER A 80 -3.71 13.77 -3.97
CA SER A 80 -2.43 14.46 -3.82
C SER A 80 -1.44 13.60 -3.05
N SER A 81 -0.16 13.97 -3.10
CA SER A 81 0.89 13.31 -2.31
C SER A 81 0.60 13.32 -0.80
N GLY A 82 -0.19 14.30 -0.34
CA GLY A 82 -0.68 14.35 1.05
C GLY A 82 -1.71 13.27 1.38
N ASP A 83 -2.57 12.89 0.44
CA ASP A 83 -3.53 11.79 0.63
C ASP A 83 -2.80 10.44 0.71
N LEU A 84 -1.79 10.24 -0.14
CA LEU A 84 -0.90 9.07 -0.06
C LEU A 84 -0.20 9.00 1.31
N LEU A 85 0.38 10.13 1.76
CA LEU A 85 1.05 10.19 3.06
C LEU A 85 0.09 9.89 4.21
N ALA A 86 -1.14 10.40 4.16
CA ALA A 86 -2.16 10.16 5.17
C ALA A 86 -2.59 8.68 5.22
N LEU A 87 -2.69 8.01 4.06
CA LEU A 87 -2.96 6.58 3.98
C LEU A 87 -1.80 5.77 4.59
N GLU A 88 -0.58 6.10 4.21
CA GLU A 88 0.63 5.45 4.74
C GLU A 88 0.77 5.63 6.25
N ASP A 89 0.54 6.84 6.75
CA ASP A 89 0.62 7.16 8.18
C ASP A 89 -0.47 6.43 8.98
N ALA A 90 -1.71 6.38 8.47
CA ALA A 90 -2.79 5.64 9.10
C ALA A 90 -2.52 4.13 9.16
N LEU A 91 -1.94 3.56 8.10
CA LEU A 91 -1.51 2.16 8.09
C LEU A 91 -0.40 1.91 9.12
N LYS A 92 0.56 2.83 9.24
CA LYS A 92 1.63 2.76 10.25
C LYS A 92 1.10 2.85 11.67
N GLU A 93 0.25 3.83 11.96
CA GLU A 93 -0.33 4.04 13.29
C GLU A 93 -1.10 2.79 13.74
N ARG A 94 -1.93 2.23 12.84
CA ARG A 94 -2.73 1.05 13.16
C ARG A 94 -1.88 -0.20 13.37
N CYS A 95 -0.90 -0.46 12.50
CA CYS A 95 -0.04 -1.63 12.65
C CYS A 95 0.89 -1.53 13.86
N CYS A 96 1.33 -0.33 14.25
CA CYS A 96 2.04 -0.11 15.52
C CYS A 96 1.20 -0.51 16.75
N VAL A 97 -0.12 -0.33 16.69
CA VAL A 97 -1.04 -0.76 17.75
C VAL A 97 -1.26 -2.28 17.73
N THR A 98 -1.37 -2.89 16.55
CA THR A 98 -1.59 -4.34 16.39
C THR A 98 -0.32 -5.17 16.65
N GLN A 99 0.87 -4.73 16.19
CA GLN A 99 2.15 -5.43 16.42
C GLN A 99 2.56 -5.47 17.89
N LYS A 100 2.18 -4.49 18.71
CA LYS A 100 2.38 -4.58 20.17
C LYS A 100 1.66 -5.77 20.81
N ARG A 101 0.74 -6.41 20.09
CA ARG A 101 -0.05 -7.56 20.53
C ARG A 101 0.33 -8.90 19.89
N ALA A 102 1.15 -8.91 18.83
CA ALA A 102 1.45 -10.12 18.06
C ALA A 102 2.96 -10.31 17.84
N ASP A 103 3.44 -11.51 18.17
CA ASP A 103 4.82 -12.04 18.00
C ASP A 103 5.32 -11.93 16.52
N PRO A 104 6.63 -12.12 16.23
CA PRO A 104 7.31 -11.57 15.06
C PRO A 104 6.87 -12.16 13.71
N CYS A 105 6.73 -11.25 12.75
CA CYS A 105 6.10 -11.43 11.44
C CYS A 105 6.87 -12.39 10.49
N GLU A 106 6.23 -13.47 10.06
CA GLU A 106 6.66 -14.31 8.93
C GLU A 106 6.30 -13.66 7.57
N CYS A 107 6.98 -12.59 7.18
CA CYS A 107 6.75 -11.93 5.87
C CYS A 107 7.67 -12.42 4.73
N GLU A 108 8.32 -13.59 4.87
CA GLU A 108 9.34 -14.09 3.93
C GLU A 108 8.95 -15.38 3.17
N ARG A 109 7.69 -15.84 3.22
CA ARG A 109 7.25 -16.99 2.40
C ARG A 109 6.62 -16.55 1.09
N GLY A 110 7.45 -16.14 0.13
CA GLY A 110 6.94 -15.77 -1.19
C GLY A 110 7.98 -15.46 -2.25
N ASP A 111 9.10 -16.18 -2.31
CA ASP A 111 9.84 -16.41 -3.57
C ASP A 111 10.87 -17.53 -3.36
N ARG A 112 10.48 -18.78 -3.65
CA ARG A 112 11.43 -19.87 -3.90
C ARG A 112 11.00 -20.53 -5.21
N PRO A 113 11.65 -20.24 -6.36
CA PRO A 113 11.49 -21.08 -7.53
C PRO A 113 12.23 -22.41 -7.30
N GLU A 114 11.57 -23.52 -7.68
CA GLU A 114 12.13 -24.88 -7.76
C GLU A 114 13.19 -25.02 -8.85
#